data_AF-A0A6J0JSY5-F1
#
_entry.id   AF-A0A6J0JSY5-F1
#
_cell.length_a   1.000
_cell.length_b   1.000
_cell.length_c   1.000
_cell.angle_alpha   90.00
_cell.angle_beta   90.00
_cell.angle_gamma   90.00
#
_symmetry.space_group_name_H-M   'P 1'
#
loop_
_entity.id
_entity.type
_entity.pdbx_description
1 polymer ?
#
loop_
_entity_poly.entity_id
_entity_poly.type
_entity_poly.pdbx_seq_one_letter_code
_entity_poly.pdbx_strand_id
1 'polypeptide(L)'
;MKPWSDSLLFRQANWRWEQLLSEPLLLNVVEEEEEGGGLSLSPACMFYCKSCDFNCKSLKKYRKHLSSYEHGLKEAVDPPYTRLLCVTKNWARNHPATPEHATAKILVLWSMKDCPIPEGYDARRVRPSIERAFKELGYSGPVSITAYANHNETPHHHLSALSSTGVDFAHVLPWVAYSSMYSDLEEWKFDNPAPASFMIISDKVASCKNRSSIYCTALQRSNYNCFLAYSVRPFEMPVLLTSAEWLWDSLLAVSETRGGGHTLQKCSGSEMVVASAAGMFCCRLCYCDCKSLDAFNKHLSSYKHTKEEHRMLSHMQSLPREGRISSQEDHTYEEEESNVEGFRPKTITFY
;
A
#
# COMPACT_ATOMS: atom_id res chain seq x y z
N MET A 1 40.52 8.16 -22.46
CA MET A 1 39.50 8.03 -21.39
C MET A 1 38.15 7.87 -22.07
N LYS A 2 37.50 6.71 -21.88
CA LYS A 2 36.16 6.42 -22.41
C LYS A 2 35.09 6.84 -21.39
N PRO A 3 33.88 7.24 -21.82
CA PRO A 3 32.84 7.73 -20.92
C PRO A 3 32.24 6.59 -20.08
N TRP A 4 31.91 6.89 -18.84
CA TRP A 4 31.26 6.01 -17.87
C TRP A 4 29.75 5.88 -18.15
N SER A 5 29.34 5.24 -19.25
CA SER A 5 27.93 4.92 -19.52
C SER A 5 27.66 3.43 -19.76
N ASP A 6 28.67 2.61 -20.01
CA ASP A 6 28.45 1.23 -20.47
C ASP A 6 28.61 0.17 -19.36
N SER A 7 28.99 0.58 -18.14
CA SER A 7 29.28 -0.32 -17.02
C SER A 7 28.04 -0.81 -16.26
N LEU A 8 26.88 -0.17 -16.45
CA LEU A 8 25.61 -0.52 -15.79
C LEU A 8 24.76 -1.51 -16.61
N LEU A 9 24.95 -1.56 -17.94
CA LEU A 9 24.25 -2.50 -18.82
C LEU A 9 24.97 -3.86 -18.94
N PHE A 10 26.25 -3.95 -18.58
CA PHE A 10 27.04 -5.17 -18.77
C PHE A 10 27.03 -6.17 -17.60
N ARG A 11 26.19 -5.96 -16.57
CA ARG A 11 25.98 -6.93 -15.48
C ARG A 11 24.58 -7.58 -15.47
N GLN A 12 23.84 -7.43 -16.57
CA GLN A 12 22.56 -8.11 -16.82
C GLN A 12 22.62 -8.88 -18.14
N ALA A 13 23.44 -9.94 -18.20
CA ALA A 13 23.32 -10.96 -19.22
C ALA A 13 23.30 -12.32 -18.53
N ASN A 14 22.09 -12.90 -18.38
CA ASN A 14 21.81 -14.34 -18.52
C ASN A 14 20.37 -14.71 -18.13
N TRP A 15 19.37 -14.13 -18.78
CA TRP A 15 18.04 -14.74 -18.82
C TRP A 15 17.54 -14.73 -20.27
N ARG A 16 17.36 -15.94 -20.83
CA ARG A 16 16.97 -16.21 -22.23
C ARG A 16 15.48 -15.96 -22.43
N TRP A 17 15.10 -14.70 -22.61
CA TRP A 17 13.70 -14.27 -22.83
C TRP A 17 13.07 -14.83 -24.12
N GLU A 18 13.88 -15.22 -25.12
CA GLU A 18 13.42 -15.63 -26.45
C GLU A 18 12.70 -17.00 -26.48
N GLN A 19 12.76 -17.81 -25.42
CA GLN A 19 12.04 -19.09 -25.34
C GLN A 19 10.59 -18.98 -24.79
N LEU A 20 10.15 -17.78 -24.39
CA LEU A 20 8.86 -17.57 -23.69
C LEU A 20 7.71 -17.06 -24.58
N LEU A 21 7.96 -16.84 -25.88
CA LEU A 21 6.99 -16.24 -26.80
C LEU A 21 6.36 -17.22 -27.81
N SER A 22 6.66 -18.53 -27.71
CA SER A 22 6.39 -19.49 -28.80
C SER A 22 5.14 -20.37 -28.67
N GLU A 23 4.15 -20.04 -27.83
CA GLU A 23 2.88 -20.82 -27.81
C GLU A 23 1.63 -19.97 -28.10
N PRO A 24 0.80 -20.33 -29.10
CA PRO A 24 -0.46 -19.63 -29.38
C PRO A 24 -1.60 -20.17 -28.51
N LEU A 25 -2.22 -19.31 -27.70
CA LEU A 25 -3.44 -19.63 -26.96
C LEU A 25 -4.69 -19.38 -27.82
N LEU A 26 -5.39 -20.45 -28.16
CA LEU A 26 -6.77 -20.44 -28.64
C LEU A 26 -7.72 -20.31 -27.45
N LEU A 27 -8.60 -19.31 -27.44
CA LEU A 27 -9.81 -19.35 -26.62
C LEU A 27 -11.00 -18.76 -27.38
N ASN A 28 -11.95 -19.63 -27.68
CA ASN A 28 -13.29 -19.32 -28.15
C ASN A 28 -14.09 -18.66 -27.01
N VAL A 29 -14.70 -17.51 -27.27
CA VAL A 29 -15.70 -16.89 -26.40
C VAL A 29 -17.07 -17.37 -26.88
N VAL A 30 -17.83 -18.00 -26.00
CA VAL A 30 -19.27 -18.24 -26.18
C VAL A 30 -19.99 -17.13 -25.44
N GLU A 31 -20.78 -16.35 -26.17
CA GLU A 31 -21.72 -15.36 -25.63
C GLU A 31 -22.98 -16.10 -25.16
N GLU A 32 -23.45 -15.82 -23.94
CA GLU A 32 -24.83 -16.12 -23.52
C GLU A 32 -25.48 -14.83 -23.01
N GLU A 33 -26.63 -14.51 -23.61
CA GLU A 33 -27.45 -13.31 -23.40
C GLU A 33 -28.28 -13.38 -22.11
N GLU A 34 -28.65 -12.19 -21.62
CA GLU A 34 -29.49 -11.93 -20.43
C GLU A 34 -30.96 -12.35 -20.61
N GLU A 35 -31.62 -12.76 -19.52
CA GLU A 35 -33.04 -12.46 -19.30
C GLU A 35 -33.34 -11.95 -17.87
N GLY A 36 -33.75 -10.68 -17.79
CA GLY A 36 -34.96 -10.23 -17.09
C GLY A 36 -35.13 -10.50 -15.58
N GLY A 37 -34.64 -9.60 -14.72
CA GLY A 37 -35.02 -9.56 -13.30
C GLY A 37 -34.67 -8.26 -12.60
N GLY A 38 -35.56 -7.26 -12.64
CA GLY A 38 -35.36 -5.97 -11.97
C GLY A 38 -35.37 -6.10 -10.45
N LEU A 39 -34.19 -6.10 -9.83
CA LEU A 39 -34.05 -6.01 -8.36
C LEU A 39 -34.32 -4.57 -7.91
N SER A 40 -35.40 -4.39 -7.15
CA SER A 40 -35.69 -3.17 -6.39
C SER A 40 -34.67 -3.03 -5.25
N LEU A 41 -33.73 -2.09 -5.39
CA LEU A 41 -32.78 -1.73 -4.34
C LEU A 41 -33.46 -0.84 -3.29
N SER A 42 -33.11 -1.06 -2.02
CA SER A 42 -33.53 -0.27 -0.86
C SER A 42 -33.20 1.24 -1.06
N PRO A 43 -34.00 2.19 -0.52
CA PRO A 43 -33.80 3.63 -0.69
C PRO A 43 -32.43 4.18 -0.21
N ALA A 44 -31.62 3.36 0.45
CA ALA A 44 -30.29 3.68 0.95
C ALA A 44 -29.13 3.23 0.05
N CYS A 45 -29.36 2.40 -0.97
CA CYS A 45 -28.27 1.90 -1.82
C CYS A 45 -27.73 2.99 -2.77
N MET A 46 -26.43 3.26 -2.68
CA MET A 46 -25.67 4.13 -3.58
C MET A 46 -24.85 3.26 -4.54
N PHE A 47 -24.81 3.62 -5.82
CA PHE A 47 -23.83 3.09 -6.77
C PHE A 47 -22.55 3.91 -6.65
N TYR A 48 -21.40 3.25 -6.57
CA TYR A 48 -20.09 3.88 -6.47
C TYR A 48 -19.18 3.39 -7.61
N CYS A 49 -18.46 4.30 -8.25
CA CYS A 49 -17.40 4.00 -9.20
C CYS A 49 -16.08 4.47 -8.59
N LYS A 50 -15.22 3.51 -8.24
CA LYS A 50 -13.93 3.75 -7.59
C LYS A 50 -12.96 4.51 -8.49
N SER A 51 -12.83 4.12 -9.75
CA SER A 51 -11.89 4.74 -10.70
C SER A 51 -12.17 6.24 -10.89
N CYS A 52 -13.44 6.63 -10.83
CA CYS A 52 -13.89 8.01 -11.05
C CYS A 52 -14.27 8.76 -9.77
N ASP A 53 -14.19 8.12 -8.60
CA ASP A 53 -14.75 8.61 -7.33
C ASP A 53 -16.18 9.17 -7.46
N PHE A 54 -16.99 8.51 -8.30
CA PHE A 54 -18.35 8.94 -8.64
C PHE A 54 -19.37 8.13 -7.85
N ASN A 55 -20.36 8.80 -7.26
CA ASN A 55 -21.48 8.11 -6.60
C ASN A 55 -22.85 8.63 -7.06
N CYS A 56 -23.85 7.75 -7.11
CA CYS A 56 -25.23 8.15 -7.41
C CYS A 56 -26.28 7.16 -6.89
N LYS A 57 -27.52 7.62 -6.69
CA LYS A 57 -28.66 6.78 -6.26
C LYS A 57 -29.41 6.08 -7.40
N SER A 58 -29.02 6.33 -8.66
CA SER A 58 -29.80 5.92 -9.82
C SER A 58 -28.97 5.02 -10.72
N LEU A 59 -29.42 3.78 -10.92
CA LEU A 59 -28.81 2.83 -11.85
C LEU A 59 -28.70 3.41 -13.26
N LYS A 60 -29.70 4.20 -13.70
CA LYS A 60 -29.66 4.89 -15.01
C LYS A 60 -28.54 5.93 -15.08
N LYS A 61 -28.33 6.71 -14.01
CA LYS A 61 -27.20 7.65 -13.94
C LYS A 61 -25.87 6.92 -13.88
N TYR A 62 -25.80 5.82 -13.15
CA TYR A 62 -24.60 5.01 -13.05
C TYR A 62 -24.21 4.39 -14.40
N ARG A 63 -25.15 3.76 -15.12
CA ARG A 63 -24.91 3.24 -16.48
C ARG A 63 -24.46 4.34 -17.43
N LYS A 64 -25.09 5.52 -17.38
CA LYS A 64 -24.66 6.68 -18.19
C LYS A 64 -23.24 7.13 -17.84
N HIS A 65 -22.86 7.07 -16.56
CA HIS A 65 -21.49 7.34 -16.13
C HIS A 65 -20.51 6.30 -16.70
N LEU A 66 -20.81 4.99 -16.60
CA LEU A 66 -19.94 3.93 -17.14
C LEU A 66 -19.73 4.05 -18.65
N SER A 67 -20.75 4.47 -19.41
CA SER A 67 -20.65 4.71 -20.85
C SER A 67 -20.07 6.08 -21.23
N SER A 68 -19.61 6.89 -20.27
CA SER A 68 -19.07 8.23 -20.54
C SER A 68 -17.63 8.16 -21.06
N TYR A 69 -17.27 9.12 -21.90
CA TYR A 69 -15.90 9.27 -22.39
C TYR A 69 -14.90 9.49 -21.24
N GLU A 70 -15.29 10.24 -20.21
CA GLU A 70 -14.47 10.46 -19.01
C GLU A 70 -14.20 9.14 -18.27
N HIS A 71 -15.20 8.27 -18.14
CA HIS A 71 -15.04 6.94 -17.55
C HIS A 71 -14.15 6.06 -18.43
N GLY A 72 -14.39 6.02 -19.75
CA GLY A 72 -13.55 5.25 -20.68
C GLY A 72 -12.10 5.74 -20.73
N LEU A 73 -11.85 7.04 -20.59
CA LEU A 73 -10.50 7.59 -20.44
C LEU A 73 -9.87 7.19 -19.12
N LYS A 74 -10.62 7.29 -18.01
CA LYS A 74 -10.16 6.85 -16.70
C LYS A 74 -9.83 5.36 -16.70
N GLU A 75 -10.65 4.52 -17.32
CA GLU A 75 -10.36 3.10 -17.53
C GLU A 75 -9.23 2.85 -18.54
N ALA A 76 -8.95 3.75 -19.48
CA ALA A 76 -7.79 3.59 -20.36
C ALA A 76 -6.47 3.90 -19.63
N VAL A 77 -6.50 4.87 -18.71
CA VAL A 77 -5.38 5.23 -17.84
C VAL A 77 -5.21 4.22 -16.69
N ASP A 78 -6.32 3.66 -16.20
CA ASP A 78 -6.45 2.71 -15.08
C ASP A 78 -7.33 1.50 -15.52
N PRO A 79 -6.81 0.62 -16.41
CA PRO A 79 -7.56 -0.52 -16.94
C PRO A 79 -8.24 -1.44 -15.92
N PRO A 80 -9.42 -2.00 -16.30
CA PRO A 80 -10.12 -2.95 -15.45
C PRO A 80 -9.25 -4.19 -15.19
N TYR A 81 -9.40 -4.69 -13.97
CA TYR A 81 -8.65 -5.81 -13.37
C TYR A 81 -8.48 -7.01 -14.31
N THR A 82 -9.49 -7.36 -15.11
CA THR A 82 -9.47 -8.52 -16.02
C THR A 82 -8.42 -8.41 -17.13
N ARG A 83 -8.19 -7.21 -17.67
CA ARG A 83 -7.21 -6.96 -18.74
C ARG A 83 -5.78 -6.86 -18.20
N LEU A 84 -5.62 -6.44 -16.95
CA LEU A 84 -4.34 -6.48 -16.26
C LEU A 84 -3.97 -7.88 -15.81
N LEU A 85 -4.94 -8.65 -15.30
CA LEU A 85 -4.73 -10.01 -14.86
C LEU A 85 -4.06 -10.87 -15.93
N CYS A 86 -4.39 -10.70 -17.21
CA CYS A 86 -3.78 -11.50 -18.27
C CYS A 86 -2.30 -11.14 -18.55
N VAL A 87 -1.92 -9.86 -18.42
CA VAL A 87 -0.53 -9.39 -18.64
C VAL A 87 0.34 -9.63 -17.40
N THR A 88 -0.25 -9.47 -16.22
CA THR A 88 0.45 -9.47 -14.93
C THR A 88 0.31 -10.80 -14.17
N LYS A 89 -0.44 -11.77 -14.72
CA LYS A 89 -0.73 -13.08 -14.10
C LYS A 89 0.51 -13.78 -13.56
N ASN A 90 1.63 -13.58 -14.25
CA ASN A 90 2.90 -14.23 -13.98
C ASN A 90 3.90 -13.33 -13.24
N TRP A 91 3.53 -12.08 -12.91
CA TRP A 91 4.39 -11.10 -12.21
C TRP A 91 4.53 -11.43 -10.73
N ALA A 92 3.41 -11.74 -10.06
CA ALA A 92 3.41 -12.10 -8.65
C ALA A 92 3.71 -13.60 -8.49
N ARG A 93 4.98 -13.95 -8.31
CA ARG A 93 5.35 -15.27 -7.78
C ARG A 93 5.66 -15.11 -6.30
N ASN A 94 4.88 -15.76 -5.46
CA ASN A 94 5.17 -15.82 -4.04
C ASN A 94 6.36 -16.75 -3.83
N HIS A 95 7.46 -16.19 -3.34
CA HIS A 95 8.69 -16.90 -3.03
C HIS A 95 8.67 -17.32 -1.55
N PRO A 96 8.94 -18.61 -1.25
CA PRO A 96 9.05 -19.07 0.11
C PRO A 96 10.23 -18.39 0.82
N ALA A 97 10.15 -18.27 2.14
CA ALA A 97 11.20 -17.71 2.96
C ALA A 97 12.51 -18.49 2.79
N THR A 98 13.61 -17.76 2.62
CA THR A 98 14.95 -18.34 2.77
C THR A 98 15.24 -18.57 4.27
N PRO A 99 16.16 -19.47 4.63
CA PRO A 99 16.51 -19.72 6.03
C PRO A 99 16.90 -18.45 6.80
N GLU A 100 17.56 -17.49 6.14
CA GLU A 100 18.01 -16.23 6.75
C GLU A 100 16.84 -15.31 7.10
N HIS A 101 15.77 -15.33 6.29
CA HIS A 101 14.60 -14.46 6.47
C HIS A 101 13.43 -15.14 7.20
N ALA A 102 13.41 -16.47 7.30
CA ALA A 102 12.30 -17.22 7.87
C ALA A 102 11.92 -16.76 9.28
N THR A 103 12.89 -16.46 10.14
CA THR A 103 12.67 -15.99 11.53
C THR A 103 12.98 -14.52 11.73
N ALA A 104 13.32 -13.79 10.66
CA ALA A 104 13.69 -12.38 10.72
C ALA A 104 12.47 -11.49 11.03
N LYS A 105 12.70 -10.32 11.64
CA LYS A 105 11.62 -9.38 11.97
C LYS A 105 10.97 -8.84 10.69
N ILE A 106 9.66 -8.64 10.77
CA ILE A 106 8.84 -8.13 9.68
C ILE A 106 8.15 -6.83 10.11
N LEU A 107 8.40 -5.74 9.39
CA LEU A 107 7.67 -4.48 9.55
C LEU A 107 6.54 -4.41 8.52
N VAL A 108 5.34 -4.03 8.93
CA VAL A 108 4.20 -3.80 8.02
C VAL A 108 3.76 -2.35 8.14
N LEU A 109 3.80 -1.64 7.02
CA LEU A 109 3.40 -0.24 6.91
C LEU A 109 2.11 -0.17 6.08
N TRP A 110 1.01 0.20 6.71
CA TRP A 110 -0.31 0.08 6.10
C TRP A 110 -1.02 1.42 5.95
N SER A 111 -1.24 1.84 4.69
CA SER A 111 -2.11 2.97 4.35
C SER A 111 -3.57 2.53 4.43
N MET A 112 -4.29 2.92 5.50
CA MET A 112 -5.73 2.64 5.63
C MET A 112 -6.56 3.43 4.62
N LYS A 113 -6.01 4.51 4.05
CA LYS A 113 -6.65 5.27 2.98
C LYS A 113 -6.72 4.47 1.68
N ASP A 114 -5.62 3.82 1.31
CA ASP A 114 -5.55 3.06 0.05
C ASP A 114 -6.19 1.67 0.22
N CYS A 115 -5.94 1.03 1.35
CA CYS A 115 -6.45 -0.30 1.68
C CYS A 115 -7.31 -0.22 2.96
N PRO A 116 -8.53 0.35 2.89
CA PRO A 116 -9.40 0.49 4.06
C PRO A 116 -9.89 -0.87 4.55
N ILE A 117 -10.30 -0.90 5.81
CA ILE A 117 -11.01 -2.06 6.37
C ILE A 117 -12.36 -2.17 5.65
N PRO A 118 -12.68 -3.30 4.99
CA PRO A 118 -13.95 -3.46 4.30
C PRO A 118 -15.14 -3.34 5.24
N GLU A 119 -16.27 -2.86 4.72
CA GLU A 119 -17.50 -2.74 5.51
C GLU A 119 -17.93 -4.11 6.05
N GLY A 120 -18.28 -4.16 7.34
CA GLY A 120 -18.66 -5.39 8.03
C GLY A 120 -17.50 -6.34 8.38
N TYR A 121 -16.26 -6.02 7.98
CA TYR A 121 -15.10 -6.82 8.35
C TYR A 121 -14.64 -6.52 9.77
N ASP A 122 -14.40 -7.57 10.59
CA ASP A 122 -13.85 -7.39 11.93
C ASP A 122 -12.38 -6.98 11.84
N ALA A 123 -12.09 -5.73 12.20
CA ALA A 123 -10.75 -5.16 12.22
C ALA A 123 -9.73 -5.99 13.04
N ARG A 124 -10.18 -6.77 14.05
CA ARG A 124 -9.30 -7.69 14.80
C ARG A 124 -8.73 -8.82 13.95
N ARG A 125 -9.32 -9.10 12.78
CA ARG A 125 -8.84 -10.15 11.86
C ARG A 125 -7.73 -9.67 10.93
N VAL A 126 -7.42 -8.36 10.87
CA VAL A 126 -6.38 -7.82 9.98
C VAL A 126 -5.01 -8.43 10.29
N ARG A 127 -4.52 -8.30 11.54
CA ARG A 127 -3.23 -8.87 11.95
C ARG A 127 -3.15 -10.38 11.73
N PRO A 128 -4.09 -11.21 12.23
CA PRO A 128 -4.07 -12.65 12.00
C PRO A 128 -4.04 -13.03 10.51
N SER A 129 -4.71 -12.27 9.65
CA SER A 129 -4.72 -12.54 8.20
C SER A 129 -3.34 -12.27 7.58
N ILE A 130 -2.70 -11.17 7.96
CA ILE A 130 -1.34 -10.81 7.52
C ILE A 130 -0.31 -11.83 8.02
N GLU A 131 -0.32 -12.14 9.32
CA GLU A 131 0.61 -13.11 9.92
C GLU A 131 0.43 -14.51 9.32
N ARG A 132 -0.80 -14.91 8.99
CA ARG A 132 -1.06 -16.17 8.31
C ARG A 132 -0.52 -16.19 6.89
N ALA A 133 -0.67 -15.11 6.13
CA ALA A 133 -0.11 -15.01 4.78
C ALA A 133 1.42 -15.15 4.77
N PHE A 134 2.09 -14.56 5.77
CA PHE A 134 3.53 -14.75 5.98
C PHE A 134 3.87 -16.20 6.33
N LYS A 135 3.12 -16.83 7.24
CA LYS A 135 3.33 -18.22 7.66
C LYS A 135 3.16 -19.22 6.52
N GLU A 136 2.19 -19.00 5.63
CA GLU A 136 1.97 -19.83 4.44
C GLU A 136 3.16 -19.80 3.47
N LEU A 137 3.97 -18.75 3.51
CA LEU A 137 5.22 -18.63 2.76
C LEU A 137 6.47 -19.02 3.57
N GLY A 138 6.31 -19.52 4.81
CA GLY A 138 7.44 -19.96 5.65
C GLY A 138 8.09 -18.85 6.48
N TYR A 139 7.48 -17.67 6.58
CA TYR A 139 7.92 -16.61 7.47
C TYR A 139 7.23 -16.75 8.83
N SER A 140 8.00 -16.87 9.90
CA SER A 140 7.55 -17.04 11.27
C SER A 140 8.18 -16.04 12.25
N GLY A 141 8.89 -15.03 11.73
CA GLY A 141 9.49 -13.98 12.56
C GLY A 141 8.46 -13.03 13.18
N PRO A 142 8.87 -12.21 14.18
CA PRO A 142 7.99 -11.25 14.82
C PRO A 142 7.47 -10.19 13.84
N VAL A 143 6.17 -9.90 13.89
CA VAL A 143 5.51 -8.92 13.02
C VAL A 143 5.10 -7.67 13.80
N SER A 144 5.61 -6.52 13.34
CA SER A 144 5.20 -5.18 13.79
C SER A 144 4.32 -4.56 12.72
N ILE A 145 3.13 -4.06 13.07
CA ILE A 145 2.17 -3.49 12.10
C ILE A 145 1.79 -2.10 12.55
N THR A 146 1.94 -1.11 11.65
CA THR A 146 1.50 0.26 11.85
C THR A 146 0.49 0.66 10.78
N ALA A 147 -0.70 1.04 11.23
CA ALA A 147 -1.80 1.53 10.41
C ALA A 147 -1.78 3.07 10.37
N TYR A 148 -1.64 3.65 9.18
CA TYR A 148 -1.56 5.09 8.96
C TYR A 148 -2.90 5.60 8.45
N ALA A 149 -3.50 6.53 9.20
CA ALA A 149 -4.74 7.17 8.79
C ALA A 149 -4.95 8.54 9.45
N ASN A 150 -5.88 9.32 8.92
CA ASN A 150 -6.42 10.47 9.62
C ASN A 150 -7.39 10.00 10.72
N HIS A 151 -7.21 10.47 11.95
CA HIS A 151 -8.09 10.09 13.05
C HIS A 151 -9.53 10.57 12.82
N ASN A 152 -9.70 11.73 12.16
CA ASN A 152 -11.01 12.29 11.82
C ASN A 152 -11.81 11.42 10.83
N GLU A 153 -11.12 10.57 10.06
CA GLU A 153 -11.71 9.70 9.04
C GLU A 153 -11.81 8.24 9.53
N THR A 154 -11.34 7.95 10.75
CA THR A 154 -11.24 6.58 11.27
C THR A 154 -12.20 6.36 12.45
N PRO A 155 -13.16 5.44 12.33
CA PRO A 155 -14.06 5.12 13.44
C PRO A 155 -13.33 4.61 14.69
N HIS A 156 -13.74 5.07 15.88
CA HIS A 156 -13.15 4.63 17.17
C HIS A 156 -13.15 3.12 17.38
N HIS A 157 -14.16 2.41 16.88
CA HIS A 157 -14.23 0.96 17.03
C HIS A 157 -13.14 0.25 16.21
N HIS A 158 -12.74 0.80 15.06
CA HIS A 158 -11.58 0.31 14.30
C HIS A 158 -10.28 0.53 15.09
N LEU A 159 -10.08 1.74 15.64
CA LEU A 159 -8.90 2.07 16.46
C LEU A 159 -8.75 1.11 17.64
N SER A 160 -9.85 0.87 18.35
CA SER A 160 -9.89 -0.04 19.51
C SER A 160 -9.61 -1.49 19.10
N ALA A 161 -10.24 -1.95 18.02
CA ALA A 161 -10.08 -3.31 17.52
C ALA A 161 -8.66 -3.60 17.04
N LEU A 162 -8.06 -2.69 16.26
CA LEU A 162 -6.67 -2.80 15.78
C LEU A 162 -5.69 -2.86 16.96
N SER A 163 -5.78 -1.89 17.88
CA SER A 163 -4.93 -1.85 19.08
C SER A 163 -5.09 -3.11 19.94
N SER A 164 -6.30 -3.66 20.08
CA SER A 164 -6.51 -4.91 20.85
C SER A 164 -5.75 -6.13 20.30
N THR A 165 -5.31 -6.06 19.04
CA THR A 165 -4.49 -7.09 18.39
C THR A 165 -3.02 -6.69 18.27
N GLY A 166 -2.60 -5.58 18.87
CA GLY A 166 -1.22 -5.11 18.80
C GLY A 166 -0.86 -4.46 17.47
N VAL A 167 -1.83 -3.92 16.73
CA VAL A 167 -1.58 -3.04 15.58
C VAL A 167 -1.49 -1.61 16.08
N ASP A 168 -0.37 -0.95 15.81
CA ASP A 168 -0.16 0.45 16.14
C ASP A 168 -0.95 1.34 15.19
N PHE A 169 -1.51 2.43 15.70
CA PHE A 169 -2.21 3.43 14.90
C PHE A 169 -1.39 4.71 14.83
N ALA A 170 -1.01 5.13 13.63
CA ALA A 170 -0.31 6.38 13.37
C ALA A 170 -1.26 7.41 12.75
N HIS A 171 -1.65 8.41 13.55
CA HIS A 171 -2.37 9.56 13.04
C HIS A 171 -1.46 10.45 12.19
N VAL A 172 -1.85 10.57 10.93
CA VAL A 172 -1.22 11.39 9.90
C VAL A 172 -2.28 12.22 9.17
N LEU A 173 -1.85 13.32 8.55
CA LEU A 173 -2.69 14.03 7.58
C LEU A 173 -2.50 13.40 6.18
N PRO A 174 -3.54 13.38 5.32
CA PRO A 174 -3.51 12.63 4.07
C PRO A 174 -2.32 12.92 3.14
N TRP A 175 -1.82 14.16 3.10
CA TRP A 175 -0.71 14.59 2.23
C TRP A 175 0.69 14.32 2.81
N VAL A 176 0.79 13.89 4.08
CA VAL A 176 2.07 13.46 4.70
C VAL A 176 2.07 11.99 5.09
N ALA A 177 1.03 11.23 4.73
CA ALA A 177 0.92 9.83 5.12
C ALA A 177 2.10 9.00 4.60
N TYR A 178 2.41 9.12 3.30
CA TYR A 178 3.51 8.35 2.70
C TYR A 178 4.89 8.82 3.17
N SER A 179 5.11 10.13 3.30
CA SER A 179 6.36 10.64 3.90
C SER A 179 6.57 10.11 5.32
N SER A 180 5.51 10.04 6.13
CA SER A 180 5.57 9.45 7.47
C SER A 180 5.87 7.94 7.43
N MET A 181 5.24 7.18 6.53
CA MET A 181 5.55 5.76 6.34
C MET A 181 7.02 5.55 5.96
N TYR A 182 7.57 6.40 5.07
CA TYR A 182 8.98 6.34 4.69
C TYR A 182 9.92 6.67 5.85
N SER A 183 9.64 7.72 6.61
CA SER A 183 10.44 8.08 7.79
C SER A 183 10.45 6.96 8.82
N ASP A 184 9.30 6.33 9.08
CA ASP A 184 9.20 5.22 10.01
C ASP A 184 9.98 3.99 9.52
N LEU A 185 9.97 3.70 8.22
CA LEU A 185 10.80 2.64 7.62
C LEU A 185 12.29 2.94 7.81
N GLU A 186 12.71 4.19 7.58
CA GLU A 186 14.10 4.60 7.70
C GLU A 186 14.61 4.49 9.14
N GLU A 187 13.82 4.97 10.10
CA GLU A 187 14.11 4.85 11.54
C GLU A 187 14.19 3.38 11.95
N TRP A 188 13.21 2.56 11.54
CA TRP A 188 13.18 1.15 11.91
C TRP A 188 14.40 0.36 11.45
N LYS A 189 14.98 0.68 10.29
CA LYS A 189 16.18 0.00 9.78
C LYS A 189 17.40 0.19 10.65
N PHE A 190 17.50 1.31 11.37
CA PHE A 190 18.65 1.59 12.23
C PHE A 190 18.82 0.50 13.29
N ASP A 191 17.69 0.04 13.85
CA ASP A 191 17.66 -1.01 14.86
C ASP A 191 17.50 -2.42 14.28
N ASN A 192 17.22 -2.54 12.98
CA ASN A 192 16.87 -3.80 12.32
C ASN A 192 17.62 -3.95 10.98
N PRO A 193 18.96 -4.08 11.01
CA PRO A 193 19.74 -4.37 9.81
C PRO A 193 19.36 -5.74 9.22
N ALA A 194 19.66 -5.94 7.93
CA ALA A 194 19.39 -7.22 7.26
C ALA A 194 20.14 -8.40 7.94
N PRO A 195 19.56 -9.61 7.98
CA PRO A 195 18.30 -10.01 7.34
C PRO A 195 17.07 -9.51 8.12
N ALA A 196 16.20 -8.79 7.42
CA ALA A 196 14.92 -8.33 7.91
C ALA A 196 13.96 -8.17 6.72
N SER A 197 12.67 -8.02 7.01
CA SER A 197 11.66 -7.90 5.97
C SER A 197 10.72 -6.76 6.23
N PHE A 198 10.15 -6.21 5.18
CA PHE A 198 9.08 -5.24 5.31
C PHE A 198 7.99 -5.47 4.27
N MET A 199 6.77 -5.10 4.64
CA MET A 199 5.60 -5.11 3.79
C MET A 199 5.02 -3.70 3.70
N ILE A 200 4.70 -3.30 2.49
CA ILE A 200 4.01 -2.04 2.22
C ILE A 200 2.61 -2.38 1.73
N ILE A 201 1.60 -1.84 2.40
CA ILE A 201 0.18 -1.97 2.03
C ILE A 201 -0.31 -0.61 1.54
N SER A 202 -0.27 -0.37 0.23
CA SER A 202 -0.64 0.89 -0.41
C SER A 202 -0.73 0.75 -1.93
N ASP A 203 -1.60 1.54 -2.56
CA ASP A 203 -1.72 1.63 -4.02
C ASP A 203 -0.67 2.58 -4.65
N LYS A 204 0.02 3.41 -3.85
CA LYS A 204 0.89 4.49 -4.38
C LYS A 204 2.38 4.29 -4.10
N VAL A 205 2.71 3.68 -2.96
CA VAL A 205 4.09 3.71 -2.41
C VAL A 205 5.09 2.87 -3.21
N ALA A 206 4.64 1.86 -3.94
CA ALA A 206 5.51 1.01 -4.76
C ALA A 206 5.68 1.49 -6.22
N SER A 207 5.08 2.64 -6.57
CA SER A 207 5.13 3.22 -7.91
C SER A 207 6.55 3.70 -8.27
N CYS A 208 6.85 3.76 -9.57
CA CYS A 208 8.15 4.14 -10.10
C CYS A 208 8.55 5.62 -9.90
N LYS A 209 7.68 6.43 -9.29
CA LYS A 209 7.89 7.85 -9.10
C LYS A 209 9.02 8.13 -8.09
N ASN A 210 9.81 9.15 -8.39
CA ASN A 210 11.23 9.30 -8.04
C ASN A 210 11.64 8.99 -6.60
N ARG A 211 10.91 9.43 -5.57
CA ARG A 211 11.35 9.22 -4.18
C ARG A 211 11.17 7.77 -3.75
N SER A 212 10.01 7.19 -4.03
CA SER A 212 9.69 5.78 -3.75
C SER A 212 10.69 4.81 -4.39
N SER A 213 11.07 5.06 -5.64
CA SER A 213 11.95 4.19 -6.42
C SER A 213 13.39 4.13 -5.88
N ILE A 214 13.95 5.26 -5.44
CA ILE A 214 15.31 5.34 -4.89
C ILE A 214 15.42 4.52 -3.60
N TYR A 215 14.47 4.66 -2.67
CA TYR A 215 14.51 3.94 -1.40
C TYR A 215 14.26 2.44 -1.57
N CYS A 216 13.30 2.05 -2.42
CA CYS A 216 13.06 0.65 -2.76
C CYS A 216 14.34 0.00 -3.33
N THR A 217 15.03 0.71 -4.22
CA THR A 217 16.30 0.24 -4.80
C THR A 217 17.39 0.12 -3.72
N ALA A 218 17.50 1.09 -2.82
CA ALA A 218 18.48 1.05 -1.73
C ALA A 218 18.23 -0.14 -0.79
N LEU A 219 16.96 -0.41 -0.45
CA LEU A 219 16.56 -1.52 0.42
C LEU A 219 16.89 -2.88 -0.19
N GLN A 220 16.62 -3.07 -1.47
CA GLN A 220 16.99 -4.30 -2.18
C GLN A 220 18.50 -4.55 -2.16
N ARG A 221 19.31 -3.51 -2.38
CA ARG A 221 20.78 -3.61 -2.32
C ARG A 221 21.28 -4.00 -0.93
N SER A 222 20.50 -3.74 0.10
CA SER A 222 20.80 -4.09 1.49
C SER A 222 20.26 -5.45 1.93
N ASN A 223 19.75 -6.29 1.02
CA ASN A 223 19.27 -7.66 1.31
C ASN A 223 18.07 -7.72 2.28
N TYR A 224 17.11 -6.79 2.13
CA TYR A 224 15.80 -6.90 2.78
C TYR A 224 14.83 -7.67 1.87
N ASN A 225 14.02 -8.55 2.46
CA ASN A 225 12.86 -9.10 1.75
C ASN A 225 11.71 -8.11 1.78
N CYS A 226 11.03 -8.03 0.65
CA CYS A 226 10.07 -6.96 0.37
C CYS A 226 8.73 -7.57 -0.03
N PHE A 227 7.65 -7.12 0.59
CA PHE A 227 6.30 -7.59 0.32
C PHE A 227 5.39 -6.42 -0.06
N LEU A 228 4.42 -6.67 -0.93
CA LEU A 228 3.41 -5.67 -1.28
C LEU A 228 2.00 -6.19 -1.08
N ALA A 229 1.12 -5.31 -0.61
CA ALA A 229 -0.30 -5.47 -0.83
C ALA A 229 -0.93 -4.16 -1.31
N TYR A 230 -1.96 -4.29 -2.12
CA TYR A 230 -2.63 -3.17 -2.77
C TYR A 230 -4.10 -3.51 -2.97
N SER A 231 -4.96 -2.49 -2.96
CA SER A 231 -6.39 -2.63 -3.19
C SER A 231 -6.68 -2.85 -4.68
N VAL A 232 -5.82 -2.33 -5.55
CA VAL A 232 -5.87 -2.52 -7.00
C VAL A 232 -4.48 -2.87 -7.50
N ARG A 233 -4.39 -3.86 -8.38
CA ARG A 233 -3.10 -4.25 -8.95
C ARG A 233 -2.51 -3.07 -9.74
N PRO A 234 -1.25 -2.67 -9.46
CA PRO A 234 -0.65 -1.56 -10.18
C PRO A 234 -0.50 -1.90 -11.68
N PHE A 235 -0.71 -0.88 -12.50
CA PHE A 235 -0.57 -0.92 -13.96
C PHE A 235 0.89 -1.05 -14.40
N GLU A 236 1.76 -0.42 -13.63
CA GLU A 236 3.19 -0.43 -13.83
C GLU A 236 3.84 -1.45 -12.91
N MET A 237 4.94 -2.05 -13.39
CA MET A 237 5.76 -2.91 -12.56
C MET A 237 6.29 -2.09 -11.37
N PRO A 238 6.12 -2.56 -10.12
CA PRO A 238 6.76 -1.93 -8.99
C PRO A 238 8.28 -1.88 -9.18
N VAL A 239 8.91 -0.76 -8.80
CA VAL A 239 10.40 -0.71 -8.74
C VAL A 239 10.92 -1.66 -7.64
N LEU A 240 10.03 -2.00 -6.70
CA LEU A 240 10.32 -2.98 -5.67
C LEU A 240 10.20 -4.42 -6.21
N LEU A 241 11.33 -5.11 -6.38
CA LEU A 241 11.37 -6.57 -6.47
C LEU A 241 10.80 -7.17 -5.18
N THR A 242 9.65 -7.81 -5.32
CA THR A 242 8.91 -8.39 -4.21
C THR A 242 9.19 -9.89 -4.06
N SER A 243 9.22 -10.35 -2.81
CA SER A 243 9.19 -11.76 -2.47
C SER A 243 7.76 -12.32 -2.57
N ALA A 244 6.74 -11.50 -2.33
CA ALA A 244 5.34 -11.89 -2.50
C ALA A 244 4.42 -10.66 -2.58
N GLU A 245 3.26 -10.84 -3.21
CA GLU A 245 2.26 -9.80 -3.40
C GLU A 245 0.85 -10.30 -3.14
N TRP A 246 0.00 -9.43 -2.62
CA TRP A 246 -1.42 -9.73 -2.39
C TRP A 246 -2.34 -8.60 -2.85
N LEU A 247 -3.51 -8.98 -3.37
CA LEU A 247 -4.65 -8.07 -3.33
C LEU A 247 -5.15 -7.98 -1.89
N TRP A 248 -5.49 -6.78 -1.45
CA TRP A 248 -5.95 -6.52 -0.10
C TRP A 248 -7.13 -7.41 0.31
N ASP A 249 -8.16 -7.50 -0.53
CA ASP A 249 -9.33 -8.34 -0.26
C ASP A 249 -8.95 -9.83 -0.14
N SER A 250 -8.05 -10.31 -1.00
CA SER A 250 -7.55 -11.68 -0.93
C SER A 250 -6.73 -11.93 0.33
N LEU A 251 -5.93 -10.95 0.76
CA LEU A 251 -5.13 -11.01 1.98
C LEU A 251 -6.01 -11.16 3.23
N LEU A 252 -7.12 -10.41 3.29
CA LEU A 252 -8.08 -10.51 4.39
C LEU A 252 -8.89 -11.82 4.35
N ALA A 253 -9.18 -12.34 3.16
CA ALA A 253 -9.89 -13.60 2.98
C ALA A 253 -9.08 -14.85 3.37
N VAL A 254 -7.74 -14.75 3.53
CA VAL A 254 -6.89 -15.87 3.98
C VAL A 254 -7.37 -16.45 5.31
N SER A 255 -8.02 -15.63 6.15
CA SER A 255 -8.58 -16.08 7.42
C SER A 255 -9.84 -16.95 7.30
N GLU A 256 -10.47 -17.06 6.11
CA GLU A 256 -11.75 -17.76 5.90
C GLU A 256 -11.58 -19.16 5.28
N THR A 257 -10.57 -19.37 4.44
CA THR A 257 -10.58 -20.45 3.43
C THR A 257 -10.02 -21.81 3.88
N ARG A 258 -9.74 -22.04 5.17
CA ARG A 258 -9.41 -23.39 5.70
C ARG A 258 -10.16 -23.81 6.97
N GLY A 259 -11.24 -23.11 7.32
CA GLY A 259 -12.20 -23.55 8.33
C GLY A 259 -13.45 -24.13 7.68
N GLY A 260 -13.31 -25.22 6.91
CA GLY A 260 -14.45 -25.90 6.32
C GLY A 260 -15.31 -26.57 7.40
N GLY A 261 -16.54 -26.10 7.57
CA GLY A 261 -17.58 -26.80 8.34
C GLY A 261 -18.35 -25.86 9.27
N HIS A 262 -19.60 -25.59 8.92
CA HIS A 262 -20.60 -25.14 9.88
C HIS A 262 -20.65 -26.14 11.04
N THR A 263 -20.06 -25.78 12.18
CA THR A 263 -20.38 -26.38 13.47
C THR A 263 -20.26 -25.27 14.48
N LEU A 264 -21.38 -24.99 15.16
CA LEU A 264 -21.41 -24.19 16.38
C LEU A 264 -20.51 -24.88 17.42
N GLN A 265 -19.22 -24.60 17.39
CA GLN A 265 -18.28 -25.16 18.35
C GLN A 265 -18.11 -24.17 19.50
N LYS A 266 -18.76 -24.52 20.61
CA LYS A 266 -18.55 -23.98 21.96
C LYS A 266 -17.10 -23.55 22.17
N CYS A 267 -16.92 -22.34 22.70
CA CYS A 267 -15.67 -21.83 23.23
C CYS A 267 -15.09 -22.82 24.25
N SER A 268 -14.14 -23.66 23.83
CA SER A 268 -13.21 -24.35 24.71
C SER A 268 -12.09 -24.96 23.88
N GLY A 269 -11.03 -24.19 23.68
CA GLY A 269 -9.84 -24.59 22.94
C GLY A 269 -8.84 -23.45 22.96
N SER A 270 -8.03 -23.40 24.03
CA SER A 270 -6.94 -22.46 24.21
C SER A 270 -5.86 -22.71 23.15
N GLU A 271 -6.02 -22.12 21.97
CA GLU A 271 -4.86 -21.76 21.17
C GLU A 271 -4.16 -20.66 21.96
N MET A 272 -2.93 -20.93 22.39
CA MET A 272 -2.14 -20.00 23.19
C MET A 272 -1.73 -18.83 22.29
N VAL A 273 -2.67 -17.91 22.07
CA VAL A 273 -2.38 -16.59 21.52
C VAL A 273 -1.47 -15.96 22.56
N VAL A 274 -0.17 -15.89 22.24
CA VAL A 274 0.74 -15.02 22.97
C VAL A 274 0.07 -13.66 22.96
N ALA A 275 -0.39 -13.20 24.13
CA ALA A 275 -1.11 -11.95 24.24
C ALA A 275 -0.18 -10.85 23.71
N SER A 276 -0.43 -10.42 22.46
CA SER A 276 0.32 -9.31 21.89
C SER A 276 -0.01 -8.11 22.76
N ALA A 277 1.00 -7.36 23.18
CA ALA A 277 0.77 -6.11 23.88
C ALA A 277 -0.16 -5.24 23.02
N ALA A 278 -1.10 -4.55 23.64
CA ALA A 278 -2.00 -3.66 22.92
C ALA A 278 -1.18 -2.63 22.11
N GLY A 279 -1.62 -2.37 20.88
CA GLY A 279 -0.95 -1.46 19.97
C GLY A 279 -1.05 -0.02 20.47
N MET A 280 -0.02 0.77 20.18
CA MET A 280 0.05 2.17 20.55
C MET A 280 -0.76 3.06 19.62
N PHE A 281 -1.06 4.27 20.08
CA PHE A 281 -1.63 5.35 19.29
C PHE A 281 -0.61 6.47 19.17
N CYS A 282 -0.06 6.67 17.99
CA CYS A 282 1.00 7.62 17.68
C CYS A 282 0.42 8.81 16.92
N CYS A 283 0.74 10.03 17.33
CA CYS A 283 0.42 11.24 16.58
C CYS A 283 1.69 11.75 15.88
N ARG A 284 1.79 11.59 14.56
CA ARG A 284 2.96 12.03 13.80
C ARG A 284 3.04 13.53 13.61
N LEU A 285 1.94 14.25 13.80
CA LEU A 285 1.93 15.73 13.80
C LEU A 285 2.64 16.28 15.03
N CYS A 286 2.51 15.60 16.17
CA CYS A 286 2.99 16.09 17.47
C CYS A 286 4.15 15.28 18.06
N TYR A 287 4.56 14.20 17.39
CA TYR A 287 5.51 13.21 17.89
C TYR A 287 5.15 12.72 19.30
N CYS A 288 3.92 12.22 19.43
CA CYS A 288 3.37 11.80 20.72
C CYS A 288 2.84 10.37 20.65
N ASP A 289 3.34 9.51 21.55
CA ASP A 289 2.92 8.12 21.66
C ASP A 289 2.03 7.92 22.89
N CYS A 290 0.87 7.32 22.67
CA CYS A 290 -0.15 7.07 23.67
C CYS A 290 -0.40 5.57 23.78
N LYS A 291 -0.34 5.04 25.01
CA LYS A 291 -0.59 3.60 25.29
C LYS A 291 -2.07 3.22 25.33
N SER A 292 -2.97 4.21 25.35
CA SER A 292 -4.41 3.99 25.39
C SER A 292 -5.14 4.98 24.51
N LEU A 293 -6.32 4.55 24.04
CA LEU A 293 -7.19 5.38 23.21
C LEU A 293 -7.66 6.63 23.97
N ASP A 294 -7.89 6.54 25.29
CA ASP A 294 -8.28 7.70 26.10
C ASP A 294 -7.17 8.74 26.19
N ALA A 295 -5.91 8.31 26.40
CA ALA A 295 -4.77 9.21 26.42
C ALA A 295 -4.58 9.89 25.06
N PHE A 296 -4.78 9.11 23.98
CA PHE A 296 -4.73 9.61 22.62
C PHE A 296 -5.84 10.63 22.33
N ASN A 297 -7.09 10.35 22.71
CA ASN A 297 -8.21 11.28 22.54
C ASN A 297 -8.02 12.57 23.32
N LYS A 298 -7.48 12.46 24.54
CA LYS A 298 -7.09 13.62 25.35
C LYS A 298 -5.98 14.44 24.67
N HIS A 299 -5.01 13.77 24.03
CA HIS A 299 -3.98 14.42 23.23
C HIS A 299 -4.59 15.15 22.02
N LEU A 300 -5.43 14.49 21.24
CA LEU A 300 -6.09 15.06 20.06
C LEU A 300 -6.96 16.27 20.41
N SER A 301 -7.62 16.24 21.57
CA SER A 301 -8.44 17.35 22.09
C SER A 301 -7.62 18.50 22.68
N SER A 302 -6.29 18.37 22.73
CA SER A 302 -5.43 19.39 23.34
C SER A 302 -5.23 20.58 22.42
N TYR A 303 -5.15 21.78 23.01
CA TYR A 303 -4.81 23.01 22.28
C TYR A 303 -3.51 22.88 21.47
N LYS A 304 -2.52 22.14 21.98
CA LYS A 304 -1.26 21.88 21.27
C LYS A 304 -1.50 21.15 19.96
N HIS A 305 -2.31 20.08 20.00
CA HIS A 305 -2.64 19.32 18.79
C HIS A 305 -3.43 20.18 17.80
N THR A 306 -4.50 20.83 18.23
CA THR A 306 -5.33 21.68 17.37
C THR A 306 -4.50 22.79 16.70
N LYS A 307 -3.57 23.41 17.44
CA LYS A 307 -2.68 24.45 16.90
C LYS A 307 -1.72 23.89 15.84
N GLU A 308 -1.14 22.72 16.09
CA GLU A 308 -0.20 22.11 15.15
C GLU A 308 -0.91 21.62 13.88
N GLU A 309 -2.09 21.01 14.02
CA GLU A 309 -2.93 20.63 12.89
C GLU A 309 -3.31 21.84 12.03
N HIS A 310 -3.74 22.95 12.65
CA HIS A 310 -4.00 24.21 11.95
C HIS A 310 -2.75 24.75 11.25
N ARG A 311 -1.59 24.68 11.90
CA ARG A 311 -0.32 25.10 11.30
C ARG A 311 -0.01 24.29 10.03
N MET A 312 -0.12 22.96 10.10
CA MET A 312 0.14 22.08 8.95
C MET A 312 -0.87 22.30 7.81
N LEU A 313 -2.16 22.45 8.15
CA LEU A 313 -3.22 22.77 7.18
C LEU A 313 -2.98 24.13 6.50
N SER A 314 -2.63 25.16 7.27
CA SER A 314 -2.36 26.49 6.72
C SER A 314 -1.14 26.49 5.79
N HIS A 315 -0.10 25.73 6.13
CA HIS A 315 1.07 25.55 5.26
C HIS A 315 0.69 24.89 3.93
N MET A 316 -0.11 23.81 3.96
CA MET A 316 -0.60 23.19 2.71
C MET A 316 -1.47 24.14 1.88
N GLN A 317 -2.35 24.90 2.51
CA GLN A 317 -3.18 25.89 1.83
C GLN A 317 -2.39 27.08 1.30
N SER A 318 -1.15 27.28 1.74
CA SER A 318 -0.25 28.31 1.21
C SER A 318 0.56 27.84 -0.01
N LEU A 319 0.68 26.52 -0.22
CA LEU A 319 1.40 25.98 -1.38
C LEU A 319 0.70 26.36 -2.69
N PRO A 320 1.45 26.63 -3.79
CA PRO A 320 0.88 26.76 -5.13
C PRO A 320 0.06 25.53 -5.51
N ARG A 321 -0.91 25.66 -6.43
CA ARG A 321 -1.77 24.53 -6.85
C ARG A 321 -0.96 23.31 -7.29
N GLU A 322 0.14 23.51 -7.99
CA GLU A 322 1.09 22.45 -8.39
C GLU A 322 1.75 21.76 -7.18
N GLY A 323 2.12 22.53 -6.14
CA GLY A 323 2.67 21.98 -4.89
C GLY A 323 1.65 21.25 -4.01
N ARG A 324 0.35 21.55 -4.15
CA ARG A 324 -0.73 20.81 -3.47
C ARG A 324 -1.08 19.50 -4.17
N ILE A 325 -1.03 19.50 -5.50
CA ILE A 325 -1.21 18.28 -6.29
C ILE A 325 -0.01 17.37 -6.07
N SER A 326 1.24 17.89 -6.11
CA SER A 326 2.46 17.12 -5.81
C SER A 326 2.47 16.48 -4.41
N SER A 327 1.91 17.15 -3.38
CA SER A 327 1.82 16.57 -2.03
C SER A 327 0.66 15.57 -1.84
N GLN A 328 -0.31 15.53 -2.76
CA GLN A 328 -1.45 14.60 -2.76
C GLN A 328 -1.29 13.45 -3.78
N GLU A 329 -0.54 13.70 -4.84
CA GLU A 329 -0.25 12.85 -5.99
C GLU A 329 1.22 13.04 -6.36
N ASP A 330 2.03 12.03 -6.06
CA ASP A 330 3.48 12.10 -6.18
C ASP A 330 3.96 12.07 -7.66
N HIS A 331 3.43 12.90 -8.57
CA HIS A 331 3.82 12.97 -9.99
C HIS A 331 4.75 14.16 -10.31
N THR A 332 5.91 13.77 -10.89
CA THR A 332 6.76 14.44 -11.89
C THR A 332 7.23 15.88 -11.65
N TYR A 333 8.53 16.04 -11.38
CA TYR A 333 9.29 17.14 -11.96
C TYR A 333 9.93 16.62 -13.25
N GLU A 334 9.60 17.22 -14.39
CA GLU A 334 10.45 17.19 -15.57
C GLU A 334 11.66 18.08 -15.28
N GLU A 335 12.87 17.57 -15.55
CA GLU A 335 14.05 18.43 -15.59
C GLU A 335 13.91 19.36 -16.78
N GLU A 336 13.59 20.64 -16.54
CA GLU A 336 13.94 21.68 -17.49
C GLU A 336 15.47 21.69 -17.61
N GLU A 337 15.97 21.25 -18.77
CA GLU A 337 17.32 21.59 -19.22
C GLU A 337 17.42 23.11 -19.34
N SER A 338 17.77 23.78 -18.24
CA SER A 338 18.17 25.17 -18.28
C SER A 338 19.52 25.23 -18.99
N ASN A 339 19.47 25.62 -20.26
CA ASN A 339 20.59 26.05 -21.08
C ASN A 339 21.38 27.14 -20.32
N VAL A 340 22.46 26.76 -19.65
CA VAL A 340 23.45 27.71 -19.11
C VAL A 340 24.67 27.64 -19.99
N GLU A 341 24.70 28.52 -20.99
CA GLU A 341 25.92 28.90 -21.68
C GLU A 341 26.99 29.32 -20.66
N GLY A 342 28.16 28.67 -20.75
CA GLY A 342 29.44 29.28 -20.44
C GLY A 342 29.78 29.49 -18.96
N PHE A 343 30.22 28.43 -18.28
CA PHE A 343 31.21 28.59 -17.21
C PHE A 343 32.33 27.54 -17.34
N ARG A 344 33.50 27.98 -17.78
CA ARG A 344 34.73 27.17 -17.80
C ARG A 344 35.15 26.85 -16.36
N PRO A 345 35.55 25.61 -16.03
CA PRO A 345 36.06 25.28 -14.71
C PRO A 345 37.45 25.93 -14.50
N LYS A 346 37.59 26.73 -13.44
CA LYS A 346 38.90 27.15 -12.94
C LYS A 346 39.47 26.02 -12.09
N THR A 347 40.59 25.48 -12.54
CA THR A 347 41.49 24.61 -11.78
C THR A 347 41.91 25.29 -10.47
N ILE A 348 41.65 24.64 -9.33
CA ILE A 348 42.25 25.02 -8.04
C ILE A 348 43.34 24.00 -7.76
N THR A 349 44.59 24.48 -7.81
CA THR A 349 45.80 23.72 -7.45
C THR A 349 45.99 23.83 -5.94
N PHE A 350 46.20 22.71 -5.27
CA PHE A 350 46.57 22.66 -3.85
C PHE A 350 48.07 22.97 -3.70
N TYR A 351 48.40 23.86 -2.76
CA TYR A 351 49.72 23.95 -2.12
C TYR A 351 49.54 23.71 -0.62
#